data_AF-A0A8T3LLU7-F1
#
_entry.id   AF-A0A8T3LLU7-F1
#
_cell.length_a   1.000
_cell.length_b   1.000
_cell.length_c   1.000
_cell.angle_alpha   90.00
_cell.angle_beta   90.00
_cell.angle_gamma   90.00
#
_symmetry.space_group_name_H-M   'P 1'
#
loop_
_entity.id
_entity.type
_entity.pdbx_description
1 polymer ?
#
loop_
_entity_poly.entity_id
_entity_poly.type
_entity_poly.pdbx_seq_one_letter_code
_entity_poly.pdbx_strand_id
1 'polypeptide(L)'
;MDDERYAPGMPVLDRQAHPVRLDASGRPLVPSRVPETRPTPLQDWFIYLSIGVLVCGIVAISALQFGTPLGAPIVKVPVLIGGALLVVVTVDAILRIWRSAIAWLPVDRGRGWFRFVWVATLVVSLVGLLTMMALVATA
;
A
#
# COMPACT_ATOMS: atom_id res chain seq x y z
N MET A 1 14.80 -32.79 16.53
CA MET A 1 14.92 -31.62 15.62
C MET A 1 16.18 -31.88 14.85
N ASP A 2 16.10 -32.85 13.94
CA ASP A 2 17.26 -33.53 13.38
C ASP A 2 17.24 -33.23 11.89
N ASP A 3 17.86 -32.11 11.55
CA ASP A 3 17.98 -31.64 10.19
C ASP A 3 19.00 -32.52 9.47
N GLU A 4 18.53 -33.36 8.53
CA GLU A 4 19.33 -34.33 7.76
C GLU A 4 20.56 -33.70 7.08
N ARG A 5 20.57 -32.37 6.92
CA ARG A 5 21.70 -31.58 6.43
C ARG A 5 22.96 -31.64 7.32
N TYR A 6 22.85 -32.05 8.58
CA TYR A 6 23.97 -32.15 9.53
C TYR A 6 24.32 -33.61 9.88
N ALA A 7 23.86 -34.58 9.08
CA ALA A 7 24.22 -35.98 9.27
C ALA A 7 25.75 -36.18 9.11
N PRO A 8 26.42 -36.91 10.03
CA PRO A 8 27.85 -37.16 9.95
C PRO A 8 28.23 -37.86 8.63
N GLY A 9 29.11 -37.25 7.84
CA GLY A 9 29.55 -37.78 6.54
C GLY A 9 28.99 -37.03 5.32
N MET A 10 28.09 -36.07 5.50
CA MET A 10 27.67 -35.18 4.41
C MET A 10 28.78 -34.16 4.07
N PRO A 11 29.04 -33.88 2.78
CA PRO A 11 30.01 -32.87 2.38
C PRO A 11 29.63 -31.50 2.96
N VAL A 12 30.58 -30.82 3.60
CA VAL A 12 30.39 -29.43 4.03
C VAL A 12 30.27 -28.57 2.78
N LEU A 13 29.04 -28.19 2.44
CA LEU A 13 28.79 -27.26 1.34
C LEU A 13 29.21 -25.86 1.80
N ASP A 14 30.32 -25.36 1.27
CA ASP A 14 30.68 -23.95 1.42
C ASP A 14 29.51 -23.08 0.97
N ARG A 15 29.23 -21.99 1.72
CA ARG A 15 28.28 -20.98 1.25
C ARG A 15 28.81 -20.47 -0.08
N GLN A 16 28.12 -20.83 -1.17
CA GLN A 16 28.41 -20.26 -2.47
C GLN A 16 28.39 -18.73 -2.33
N ALA A 17 29.51 -18.10 -2.69
CA ALA A 17 29.55 -16.64 -2.85
C ALA A 17 28.46 -16.31 -3.86
N HIS A 18 27.35 -15.73 -3.40
CA HIS A 18 26.26 -15.39 -4.29
C HIS A 18 26.78 -14.30 -5.23
N PRO A 19 26.91 -14.57 -6.55
CA PRO A 19 27.43 -13.57 -7.46
C PRO A 19 26.49 -12.36 -7.38
N VAL A 20 27.06 -11.18 -7.16
CA VAL A 20 26.33 -9.92 -7.32
C VAL A 20 25.77 -9.97 -8.73
N ARG A 21 24.45 -10.15 -8.87
CA ARG A 21 23.84 -10.19 -10.19
C ARG A 21 24.20 -8.87 -10.86
N LEU A 22 24.71 -8.93 -12.08
CA LEU A 22 25.01 -7.74 -12.87
C LEU A 22 23.89 -7.57 -13.90
N ASP A 23 23.55 -6.34 -14.23
CA ASP A 23 22.70 -6.06 -15.38
C ASP A 23 23.43 -6.35 -16.70
N ALA A 24 22.75 -6.21 -17.83
CA ALA A 24 23.34 -6.40 -19.17
C ALA A 24 24.48 -5.42 -19.47
N SER A 25 24.65 -4.37 -18.66
CA SER A 25 25.71 -3.36 -18.75
C SER A 25 26.82 -3.57 -17.70
N GLY A 26 26.80 -4.70 -16.98
CA GLY A 26 27.82 -5.04 -15.99
C GLY A 26 27.73 -4.30 -14.66
N ARG A 27 26.62 -3.59 -14.38
CA ARG A 27 26.41 -2.86 -13.12
C ARG A 27 25.75 -3.76 -12.09
N PRO A 28 26.04 -3.59 -10.78
CA PRO A 28 25.33 -4.31 -9.72
C PRO A 28 23.82 -4.17 -9.88
N LEU A 29 23.09 -5.28 -9.90
CA LEU A 29 21.63 -5.28 -10.01
C LEU A 29 21.08 -4.48 -8.85
N VAL A 30 20.38 -3.38 -9.14
CA VAL A 30 19.63 -2.65 -8.14
C VAL A 30 18.69 -3.66 -7.47
N PRO A 31 18.68 -3.78 -6.13
CA PRO A 31 17.88 -4.76 -5.44
C PRO A 31 16.41 -4.66 -5.86
N SER A 32 15.67 -5.77 -5.89
CA SER A 32 14.25 -5.72 -6.25
C SER A 32 13.41 -5.07 -5.15
N ARG A 33 13.86 -5.18 -3.89
CA ARG A 33 13.21 -4.61 -2.71
C ARG A 33 14.25 -4.13 -1.70
N VAL A 34 13.92 -3.04 -1.01
CA VAL A 34 14.60 -2.62 0.22
C VAL A 34 13.79 -3.18 1.38
N PRO A 35 14.40 -3.85 2.37
CA PRO A 35 13.69 -4.38 3.53
C PRO A 35 12.93 -3.28 4.27
N GLU A 36 11.67 -3.54 4.62
CA GLU A 36 10.87 -2.66 5.48
C GLU A 36 11.27 -2.92 6.94
N THR A 37 11.69 -1.87 7.64
CA THR A 37 12.20 -1.99 9.02
C THR A 37 11.18 -1.55 10.05
N ARG A 38 10.08 -0.91 9.65
CA ARG A 38 9.04 -0.39 10.55
C ARG A 38 7.66 -0.61 9.93
N PRO A 39 7.07 -1.81 9.96
CA PRO A 39 5.72 -2.01 9.46
C PRO A 39 4.72 -1.12 10.22
N THR A 40 3.69 -0.62 9.55
CA THR A 40 2.57 0.05 10.23
C THR A 40 1.62 -0.99 10.83
N PRO A 41 0.96 -0.71 11.96
CA PRO A 41 0.02 -1.66 12.57
C PRO A 41 -1.21 -1.94 11.68
N LEU A 42 -1.57 -1.00 10.79
CA LEU A 42 -2.70 -1.15 9.87
C LEU A 42 -2.36 -2.01 8.65
N GLN A 43 -1.09 -2.33 8.41
CA GLN A 43 -0.66 -3.10 7.24
C GLN A 43 -1.33 -4.48 7.18
N ASP A 44 -1.44 -5.16 8.32
CA ASP A 44 -2.06 -6.49 8.40
C ASP A 44 -3.58 -6.43 8.28
N TRP A 45 -4.18 -5.30 8.64
CA TRP A 45 -5.63 -5.07 8.59
C TRP A 45 -6.11 -4.49 7.26
N PHE A 46 -5.21 -4.10 6.36
CA PHE A 46 -5.54 -3.39 5.12
C PHE A 46 -6.62 -4.10 4.30
N ILE A 47 -6.54 -5.43 4.17
CA ILE A 47 -7.49 -6.22 3.39
C ILE A 47 -8.89 -6.14 4.02
N TYR A 48 -8.99 -6.34 5.34
CA TYR A 48 -10.27 -6.32 6.04
C TYR A 48 -10.92 -4.93 6.01
N LEU A 49 -10.14 -3.87 6.18
CA LEU A 49 -10.63 -2.50 6.07
C LEU A 49 -11.10 -2.19 4.64
N SER A 50 -10.36 -2.66 3.63
CA SER A 50 -10.71 -2.47 2.21
C SER A 50 -12.02 -3.17 1.82
N ILE A 51 -12.35 -4.32 2.43
CA ILE A 51 -13.64 -4.97 2.23
C ILE A 51 -14.79 -4.05 2.69
N GLY A 52 -14.63 -3.40 3.85
CA GLY A 52 -15.60 -2.43 4.35
C GLY A 52 -15.81 -1.25 3.39
N VAL A 53 -14.71 -0.70 2.86
CA VAL A 53 -14.75 0.36 1.85
C VAL A 53 -15.47 -0.11 0.59
N LEU A 54 -15.15 -1.32 0.09
CA LEU A 54 -15.74 -1.88 -1.13
C LEU A 54 -17.25 -2.07 -0.98
N VAL A 55 -17.71 -2.69 0.12
CA VAL A 55 -19.14 -2.91 0.37
C VAL A 55 -19.87 -1.57 0.45
N CYS A 56 -19.32 -0.59 1.17
CA CYS A 56 -19.91 0.75 1.23
C CYS A 56 -20.01 1.40 -0.15
N GLY A 57 -18.96 1.27 -0.96
CA GLY A 57 -18.93 1.78 -2.33
C GLY A 57 -19.99 1.14 -3.22
N ILE A 58 -20.13 -0.19 -3.18
CA ILE A 58 -21.15 -0.91 -3.95
C ILE A 58 -22.56 -0.42 -3.58
N VAL A 59 -22.88 -0.35 -2.28
CA VAL A 59 -24.20 0.11 -1.82
C VAL A 59 -24.49 1.54 -2.29
N ALA A 60 -23.55 2.47 -2.07
CA ALA A 60 -23.73 3.87 -2.44
C ALA A 60 -23.87 4.07 -3.95
N ILE A 61 -22.98 3.46 -4.74
CA ILE A 61 -22.99 3.59 -6.21
C ILE A 61 -24.25 2.97 -6.79
N SER A 62 -24.66 1.79 -6.32
CA SER A 62 -25.90 1.15 -6.78
C SER A 62 -27.13 1.98 -6.43
N ALA A 63 -27.21 2.55 -5.22
CA ALA A 63 -28.33 3.41 -4.84
C ALA A 63 -28.43 4.66 -5.74
N LEU A 64 -27.30 5.31 -6.01
CA LEU A 64 -27.22 6.43 -6.95
C LEU A 64 -27.64 6.03 -8.37
N GLN A 65 -27.22 4.86 -8.84
CA GLN A 65 -27.59 4.33 -10.15
C GLN A 65 -29.10 4.10 -10.30
N PHE A 66 -29.80 3.78 -9.21
CA PHE A 66 -31.26 3.66 -9.18
C PHE A 66 -32.00 5.00 -9.00
N GLY A 67 -31.29 6.13 -9.08
CA GLY A 67 -31.87 7.47 -8.98
C GLY A 67 -32.11 7.94 -7.54
N THR A 68 -31.53 7.27 -6.54
CA THR A 68 -31.60 7.74 -5.16
C THR A 68 -30.80 9.05 -5.03
N PRO A 69 -31.35 10.11 -4.39
CA PRO A 69 -30.64 11.37 -4.25
C PRO A 69 -29.46 11.25 -3.27
N LEU A 70 -28.45 12.11 -3.42
CA LEU A 70 -27.25 12.15 -2.57
C LEU A 70 -27.57 12.34 -1.08
N GLY A 71 -28.64 13.09 -0.76
CA GLY A 71 -29.08 13.34 0.62
C GLY A 71 -29.71 12.13 1.31
N ALA A 72 -30.02 11.05 0.58
CA ALA A 72 -30.67 9.89 1.16
C ALA A 72 -29.74 9.15 2.15
N PRO A 73 -30.24 8.69 3.30
CA PRO A 73 -29.43 7.96 4.28
C PRO A 73 -28.71 6.73 3.72
N ILE A 74 -29.35 6.02 2.77
CA ILE A 74 -28.79 4.84 2.11
C ILE A 74 -27.57 5.14 1.23
N VAL A 75 -27.38 6.40 0.82
CA VAL A 75 -26.17 6.87 0.12
C VAL A 75 -25.20 7.48 1.13
N LYS A 76 -25.67 8.40 1.97
CA LYS A 76 -24.83 9.14 2.93
C LYS A 76 -24.08 8.24 3.89
N VAL A 77 -24.77 7.34 4.56
CA VAL A 77 -24.17 6.54 5.64
C VAL A 77 -23.03 5.65 5.11
N PRO A 78 -23.21 4.88 4.01
CA PRO A 78 -22.11 4.13 3.41
C PRO A 78 -20.98 5.02 2.92
N VAL A 79 -21.27 6.17 2.28
CA VAL A 79 -20.21 7.08 1.82
C VAL A 79 -19.36 7.63 2.97
N LEU A 80 -19.99 8.01 4.09
CA LEU A 80 -19.25 8.54 5.23
C LEU A 80 -18.45 7.46 5.97
N ILE A 81 -19.03 6.28 6.18
CA ILE A 81 -18.33 5.15 6.84
C ILE A 81 -17.20 4.63 5.94
N GLY A 82 -17.52 4.29 4.69
CA GLY A 82 -16.55 3.80 3.71
C GLY A 82 -15.48 4.85 3.41
N GLY A 83 -15.86 6.12 3.30
CA GLY A 83 -14.93 7.24 3.13
C GLY A 83 -13.98 7.40 4.30
N ALA A 84 -14.47 7.31 5.55
CA ALA A 84 -13.62 7.39 6.73
C ALA A 84 -12.62 6.22 6.80
N LEU A 85 -13.06 4.99 6.49
CA LEU A 85 -12.15 3.85 6.39
C LEU A 85 -11.12 4.05 5.28
N LEU A 86 -11.54 4.57 4.12
CA LEU A 86 -10.66 4.86 2.99
C LEU A 86 -9.61 5.91 3.35
N VAL A 87 -9.99 6.98 4.06
CA VAL A 87 -9.05 7.99 4.59
C VAL A 87 -7.97 7.33 5.45
N VAL A 88 -8.37 6.47 6.40
CA VAL A 88 -7.42 5.78 7.29
C VAL A 88 -6.41 4.94 6.52
N VAL A 89 -6.87 4.11 5.58
CA VAL A 89 -5.95 3.25 4.79
C VAL A 89 -5.11 4.05 3.79
N THR A 90 -5.63 5.16 3.26
CA THR A 90 -4.86 6.04 2.37
C THR A 90 -3.76 6.77 3.14
N VAL A 91 -4.03 7.27 4.35
CA VAL A 91 -3.00 7.87 5.20
C VAL A 91 -1.90 6.85 5.56
N ASP A 92 -2.28 5.63 5.92
CA ASP A 92 -1.33 4.55 6.17
C ASP A 92 -0.46 4.26 4.93
N ALA A 93 -1.08 4.16 3.76
CA ALA A 93 -0.39 3.95 2.49
C ALA A 93 0.59 5.08 2.17
N ILE A 94 0.20 6.35 2.38
CA ILE A 94 1.08 7.51 2.22
C ILE A 94 2.32 7.38 3.10
N LEU A 95 2.15 7.08 4.40
CA LEU A 95 3.27 6.92 5.32
C LEU A 95 4.21 5.77 4.94
N ARG A 96 3.66 4.66 4.45
CA ARG A 96 4.43 3.50 4.00
C ARG A 96 5.21 3.81 2.71
N ILE A 97 4.59 4.47 1.74
CA ILE A 97 5.26 4.85 0.49
C ILE A 97 6.30 5.95 0.73
N TRP A 98 6.02 6.92 1.60
CA TRP A 98 6.97 7.96 1.99
C TRP A 98 8.25 7.37 2.59
N ARG A 99 8.12 6.45 3.56
CA ARG A 99 9.27 5.77 4.16
C ARG A 99 10.02 4.92 3.15
N SER A 100 9.30 4.23 2.26
CA SER A 100 9.89 3.51 1.14
C SER A 100 10.67 4.45 0.20
N ALA A 101 10.13 5.63 -0.12
CA ALA A 101 10.79 6.61 -0.99
C ALA A 101 12.14 7.06 -0.42
N ILE A 102 12.17 7.39 0.87
CA ILE A 102 13.41 7.78 1.58
C ILE A 102 14.42 6.63 1.58
N ALA A 103 13.98 5.41 1.87
CA ALA A 103 14.85 4.23 1.88
C ALA A 103 15.47 3.94 0.51
N TRP A 104 14.81 4.37 -0.58
CA TRP A 104 15.28 4.22 -1.95
C TRP A 104 16.28 5.30 -2.40
N LEU A 105 16.27 6.50 -1.82
CA LEU A 105 17.19 7.59 -2.20
C LEU A 105 18.69 7.23 -2.23
N PRO A 106 19.25 6.48 -1.25
CA PRO A 106 20.66 6.08 -1.27
C PRO A 106 20.94 4.89 -2.21
N VAL A 107 19.92 4.13 -2.62
CA VAL A 107 20.06 2.93 -3.46
C VAL A 107 19.88 3.27 -4.95
N ASP A 108 18.79 3.95 -5.28
CA ASP A 108 18.43 4.38 -6.63
C ASP A 108 17.52 5.61 -6.53
N ARG A 109 18.08 6.78 -6.89
CA ARG A 109 17.36 8.06 -6.84
C ARG A 109 16.12 8.08 -7.74
N GLY A 110 16.17 7.44 -8.91
CA GLY A 110 15.03 7.40 -9.84
C GLY A 110 13.84 6.65 -9.24
N ARG A 111 14.11 5.48 -8.64
CA ARG A 111 13.10 4.70 -7.91
C ARG A 111 12.58 5.43 -6.66
N GLY A 112 13.42 6.21 -5.98
CA GLY A 112 13.02 7.09 -4.88
C GLY A 112 12.06 8.19 -5.34
N TRP A 113 12.43 8.94 -6.38
CA TRP A 113 11.62 10.02 -6.96
C TRP A 113 10.27 9.53 -7.49
N PHE A 114 10.25 8.40 -8.18
CA PHE A 114 9.00 7.79 -8.64
C PHE A 114 8.01 7.53 -7.49
N ARG A 115 8.50 7.13 -6.31
CA ARG A 115 7.65 6.92 -5.13
C ARG A 115 7.14 8.24 -4.54
N PHE A 116 7.92 9.32 -4.59
CA PHE A 116 7.42 10.64 -4.18
C PHE A 116 6.28 11.14 -5.06
N VAL A 117 6.30 10.83 -6.37
CA VAL A 117 5.15 11.10 -7.25
C VAL A 117 3.91 10.36 -6.75
N TRP A 118 4.03 9.08 -6.36
CA TRP A 118 2.91 8.34 -5.78
C TRP A 118 2.42 8.92 -4.46
N VAL A 119 3.32 9.39 -3.59
CA VAL A 119 2.92 10.11 -2.37
C VAL A 119 2.11 11.36 -2.73
N ALA A 120 2.58 12.17 -3.67
CA ALA A 120 1.87 13.36 -4.11
C ALA A 120 0.49 13.02 -4.68
N THR A 121 0.39 12.01 -5.54
CA THR A 121 -0.89 11.53 -6.09
C THR A 121 -1.84 11.13 -4.97
N LEU A 122 -1.40 10.33 -3.99
CA LEU A 122 -2.25 9.91 -2.88
C LEU A 122 -2.67 11.05 -1.97
N VAL A 123 -1.81 12.05 -1.74
CA VAL A 123 -2.17 13.25 -0.97
C VAL A 123 -3.25 14.05 -1.70
N VAL A 124 -3.13 14.24 -3.02
CA VAL A 124 -4.16 14.90 -3.83
C VAL A 124 -5.46 14.10 -3.81
N SER A 125 -5.41 12.78 -3.99
CA SER A 125 -6.59 11.91 -3.88
C SER A 125 -7.23 11.97 -2.49
N LEU A 126 -6.44 12.06 -1.42
CA LEU A 126 -6.93 12.18 -0.05
C LEU A 126 -7.69 13.50 0.16
N VAL A 127 -7.16 14.61 -0.36
CA VAL A 127 -7.85 15.92 -0.33
C VAL A 127 -9.16 15.85 -1.13
N GLY A 128 -9.14 15.23 -2.31
CA GLY A 128 -10.35 15.02 -3.12
C GLY A 128 -11.40 14.19 -2.37
N LEU A 129 -10.99 13.10 -1.71
CA LEU A 129 -11.85 12.26 -0.89
C LEU A 129 -12.47 13.03 0.27
N LEU A 130 -11.67 13.78 1.03
CA LEU A 130 -12.15 14.60 2.15
C LEU A 130 -13.14 15.67 1.67
N THR A 131 -12.86 16.30 0.54
CA THR A 131 -13.77 17.27 -0.09
C THR A 131 -15.11 16.62 -0.44
N MET A 132 -15.10 15.45 -1.08
CA MET A 132 -16.34 14.73 -1.43
C MET A 132 -17.11 14.28 -0.20
N MET A 133 -16.42 13.80 0.84
CA MET A 133 -17.07 13.45 2.11
C MET A 133 -17.73 14.67 2.76
N ALA A 134 -17.08 15.83 2.74
CA ALA A 134 -17.65 17.07 3.25
C ALA A 134 -18.90 17.48 2.48
N LEU A 135 -18.84 17.43 1.13
CA LEU A 135 -20.00 17.72 0.27
C LEU A 135 -21.18 16.79 0.61
N VAL A 136 -20.94 15.49 0.71
CA VAL A 136 -21.98 14.51 1.06
C VAL A 136 -22.50 14.73 2.47
N ALA A 137 -21.66 15.11 3.44
CA ALA A 137 -22.12 15.42 4.79
C ALA A 137 -23.09 16.61 4.83
N THR A 138 -22.89 17.60 3.93
CA THR A 138 -23.70 18.83 3.86
C THR A 138 -24.87 18.80 2.88
N ALA A 139 -24.93 17.81 1.98
CA ALA A 139 -26.01 17.63 0.99
C ALA A 139 -27.35 17.24 1.64
#